data_AF-A0A3P6V4X7-F1
#
_entry.id   AF-A0A3P6V4X7-F1
#
_cell.length_a   1.000
_cell.length_b   1.000
_cell.length_c   1.000
_cell.angle_alpha   90.00
_cell.angle_beta   90.00
_cell.angle_gamma   90.00
#
_symmetry.space_group_name_H-M   'P 1'
#
loop_
_entity.id
_entity.type
_entity.pdbx_description
1 polymer ?
#
loop_
_entity_poly.entity_id
_entity_poly.type
_entity_poly.pdbx_seq_one_letter_code
_entity_poly.pdbx_strand_id
1 'polypeptide(L)'
;GEFKSEALQVPHDCRFSHVNSGESCNDYQHWRDEATKQCSAKTFNGKGMTVRSFAVLEPCSLDLFTGVEFVCCPTVGEFLYYIEFSNPLRKS
;
A
#
# COMPACT_ATOMS: atom_id res chain seq x y z
N GLY A 1 -11.87 24.35 -3.50
CA GLY A 1 -10.89 24.17 -2.41
C GLY A 1 -9.63 23.57 -2.99
N GLU A 2 -8.51 23.68 -2.28
CA GLU A 2 -7.27 22.99 -2.65
C GLU A 2 -7.45 21.47 -2.49
N PHE A 3 -6.90 20.67 -3.42
CA PHE A 3 -6.93 19.23 -3.31
C PHE A 3 -6.07 18.77 -2.12
N LYS A 4 -6.58 17.80 -1.36
CA LYS A 4 -5.84 17.17 -0.27
C LYS A 4 -6.03 15.67 -0.38
N SER A 5 -4.93 14.92 -0.43
CA SER A 5 -4.99 13.46 -0.41
C SER A 5 -5.47 12.94 0.95
N GLU A 6 -5.92 11.69 0.97
CA GLU A 6 -6.32 11.01 2.20
C GLU A 6 -5.11 10.79 3.12
N ALA A 7 -5.26 11.06 4.41
CA ALA A 7 -4.21 10.77 5.38
C ALA A 7 -4.08 9.26 5.64
N LEU A 8 -3.00 8.65 5.12
CA LEU A 8 -2.73 7.22 5.31
C LEU A 8 -2.11 6.93 6.68
N GLN A 9 -2.67 5.95 7.39
CA GLN A 9 -2.09 5.46 8.65
C GLN A 9 -0.90 4.54 8.38
N VAL A 10 0.19 4.72 9.12
CA VAL A 10 1.41 3.90 9.02
C VAL A 10 1.63 3.13 10.34
N PRO A 11 1.18 1.87 10.43
CA PRO A 11 1.39 1.04 11.62
C PRO A 11 2.88 0.68 11.83
N HIS A 12 3.17 0.06 12.97
CA HIS A 12 4.48 -0.53 13.25
C HIS A 12 4.87 -1.55 12.14
N ASP A 13 6.16 -1.61 11.81
CA ASP A 13 6.75 -2.41 10.72
C ASP A 13 6.31 -2.10 9.29
N CYS A 14 5.35 -1.18 9.10
CA CYS A 14 4.95 -0.71 7.78
C CYS A 14 5.80 0.49 7.32
N ARG A 15 5.81 0.74 6.01
CA ARG A 15 6.60 1.79 5.35
C ARG A 15 5.73 2.58 4.39
N PHE A 16 5.70 3.89 4.60
CA PHE A 16 5.09 4.83 3.67
C PHE A 16 6.02 5.07 2.47
N SER A 17 5.44 5.23 1.29
CA SER A 17 6.13 5.52 0.04
C SER A 17 5.19 6.27 -0.90
N HIS A 18 5.73 6.96 -1.89
CA HIS A 18 4.95 7.58 -2.95
C HIS A 18 5.67 7.46 -4.30
N VAL A 19 4.92 7.60 -5.38
CA VAL A 19 5.40 7.79 -6.75
C VAL A 19 4.68 9.01 -7.30
N ASN A 20 5.45 10.00 -7.73
CA ASN A 20 4.93 11.16 -8.43
C ASN A 20 5.91 11.60 -9.53
N SER A 21 5.36 12.10 -10.61
CA SER A 21 6.12 12.82 -11.62
C SER A 21 5.20 13.89 -12.20
N GLY A 22 5.72 15.11 -12.41
CA GLY A 22 4.94 16.19 -13.03
C GLY A 22 4.47 15.86 -14.45
N GLU A 23 5.04 14.84 -15.09
CA GLU A 23 4.65 14.36 -16.42
C GLU A 23 3.65 13.20 -16.39
N SER A 24 3.46 12.57 -15.22
CA SER A 24 2.52 11.46 -15.10
C SER A 24 1.09 11.99 -14.93
N CYS A 25 0.15 11.41 -15.67
CA CYS A 25 -1.26 11.72 -15.53
C CYS A 25 -2.06 10.46 -15.89
N ASN A 26 -2.36 9.65 -14.88
CA ASN A 26 -2.95 8.32 -15.05
C ASN A 26 -4.19 8.13 -14.17
N ASP A 27 -4.99 7.13 -14.51
CA ASP A 27 -6.20 6.81 -13.77
C ASP A 27 -5.92 6.13 -12.42
N TYR A 28 -6.99 5.98 -11.63
CA TYR A 28 -6.92 5.37 -10.31
C TYR A 28 -6.44 3.92 -10.33
N GLN A 29 -6.77 3.14 -11.37
CA GLN A 29 -6.39 1.72 -11.47
C GLN A 29 -4.89 1.58 -11.71
N HIS A 30 -4.33 2.38 -12.62
CA HIS A 30 -2.89 2.46 -12.84
C HIS A 30 -2.14 2.74 -11.53
N TRP A 31 -2.60 3.73 -10.76
CA TRP A 31 -1.95 4.11 -9.50
C TRP A 31 -2.06 3.03 -8.43
N ARG A 32 -3.17 2.30 -8.36
CA ARG A 32 -3.32 1.10 -7.52
C ARG A 32 -2.29 0.03 -7.89
N ASP A 33 -2.15 -0.25 -9.19
CA ASP A 33 -1.26 -1.30 -9.70
C ASP A 33 0.21 -0.92 -9.48
N GLU A 34 0.57 0.34 -9.71
CA GLU A 34 1.92 0.84 -9.46
C GLU A 34 2.26 0.79 -7.95
N ALA A 35 1.35 1.20 -7.06
CA ALA A 35 1.55 1.04 -5.62
C ALA A 35 1.76 -0.45 -5.23
N THR A 36 0.96 -1.34 -5.80
CA THR A 36 1.03 -2.80 -5.56
C THR A 36 2.37 -3.37 -6.02
N LYS A 37 2.79 -3.02 -7.22
CA LYS A 37 4.08 -3.40 -7.80
C LYS A 37 5.25 -2.89 -6.96
N GLN A 38 5.23 -1.60 -6.58
CA GLN A 38 6.28 -0.98 -5.77
C GLN A 38 6.39 -1.60 -4.38
N CYS A 39 5.29 -1.99 -3.74
CA CYS A 39 5.36 -2.72 -2.47
C CYS A 39 5.86 -4.15 -2.64
N SER A 40 5.37 -4.87 -3.66
CA SER A 40 5.70 -6.29 -3.87
C SER A 40 7.17 -6.51 -4.21
N ALA A 41 7.83 -5.50 -4.79
CA ALA A 41 9.26 -5.49 -5.03
C ALA A 41 10.10 -5.25 -3.77
N LYS A 42 9.50 -4.82 -2.64
CA LYS A 42 10.19 -4.50 -1.40
C LYS A 42 10.21 -5.68 -0.45
N THR A 43 11.26 -5.72 0.37
CA THR A 43 11.35 -6.62 1.51
C THR A 43 11.67 -5.83 2.78
N PHE A 44 11.12 -6.26 3.92
CA PHE A 44 11.41 -5.69 5.23
C PHE A 44 11.62 -6.82 6.24
N ASN A 45 12.75 -6.81 6.95
CA ASN A 45 13.17 -7.88 7.86
C ASN A 45 13.10 -9.29 7.23
N GLY A 46 13.51 -9.40 5.96
CA GLY A 46 13.48 -10.66 5.21
C GLY A 46 12.10 -11.14 4.74
N LYS A 47 11.03 -10.37 4.99
CA LYS A 47 9.67 -10.66 4.52
C LYS A 47 9.34 -9.82 3.29
N GLY A 48 8.64 -10.39 2.32
CA GLY A 48 8.00 -9.62 1.26
C GLY A 48 7.00 -8.62 1.84
N MET A 49 6.71 -7.55 1.11
CA MET A 49 5.72 -6.56 1.51
C MET A 49 4.51 -6.53 0.57
N THR A 50 3.37 -6.09 1.08
CA THR A 50 2.13 -5.88 0.31
C THR A 50 1.55 -4.51 0.62
N VAL A 51 0.75 -3.95 -0.31
CA VAL A 51 0.02 -2.69 -0.07
C VAL A 51 -1.06 -2.93 0.98
N ARG A 52 -1.08 -2.10 2.02
CA ARG A 52 -2.17 -2.03 2.99
C ARG A 52 -3.21 -0.98 2.61
N SER A 53 -2.76 0.20 2.21
CA SER A 53 -3.60 1.33 1.86
C SER A 53 -2.86 2.24 0.87
N PHE A 54 -3.60 2.96 0.03
CA PHE A 54 -3.05 3.93 -0.91
C PHE A 54 -4.04 5.07 -1.14
N ALA A 55 -3.53 6.22 -1.56
CA ALA A 55 -4.28 7.38 -1.97
C ALA A 55 -3.66 7.98 -3.23
N VAL A 56 -4.50 8.49 -4.12
CA VAL A 56 -4.04 9.25 -5.28
C VAL A 56 -3.61 10.66 -4.86
N LEU A 57 -2.64 11.22 -5.57
CA LEU A 57 -2.17 12.59 -5.37
C LEU A 57 -2.99 13.57 -6.21
N GLU A 58 -2.39 14.69 -6.58
CA GLU A 58 -3.09 15.82 -7.20
C GLU A 58 -3.78 15.42 -8.51
N PRO A 59 -5.03 15.85 -8.74
CA PRO A 59 -5.71 15.62 -10.00
C PRO A 59 -5.04 16.45 -11.10
N CYS A 60 -4.83 15.84 -12.26
CA CYS A 60 -4.33 16.50 -13.47
C CYS A 60 -5.40 16.68 -14.54
N SER A 61 -6.43 15.82 -14.53
CA SER A 61 -7.59 15.88 -15.43
C SER A 61 -8.80 15.21 -14.76
N LEU A 62 -9.93 15.14 -15.46
CA LEU A 62 -11.09 14.41 -14.98
C LEU A 62 -10.71 12.93 -14.78
N ASP A 63 -10.85 12.45 -13.53
CA ASP A 63 -10.53 11.09 -13.07
C ASP A 63 -9.07 10.65 -13.29
N LEU A 64 -8.14 11.60 -13.51
CA LEU A 64 -6.70 11.35 -13.65
C LEU A 64 -5.90 12.08 -12.58
N PHE A 65 -4.80 11.46 -12.15
CA PHE A 65 -3.96 11.91 -11.04
C PHE A 65 -2.47 11.86 -11.40
N THR A 66 -1.68 12.70 -10.75
CA THR A 66 -0.23 12.84 -10.99
C THR A 66 0.64 11.82 -10.28
N GLY A 67 0.06 11.07 -9.35
CA GLY A 67 0.81 10.11 -8.56
C GLY A 67 -0.03 9.37 -7.54
N VAL A 68 0.67 8.59 -6.72
CA VAL A 68 0.11 7.77 -5.66
C VAL A 68 1.00 7.78 -4.43
N GLU A 69 0.40 7.83 -3.26
CA GLU A 69 1.05 7.53 -1.99
C GLU A 69 0.45 6.26 -1.39
N PHE A 70 1.27 5.46 -0.71
CA PHE A 70 0.87 4.13 -0.25
C PHE A 70 1.68 3.64 0.94
N VAL A 71 1.09 2.70 1.68
CA VAL A 71 1.70 2.06 2.84
C VAL A 71 1.94 0.59 2.53
N CYS A 72 3.20 0.19 2.50
CA CYS A 72 3.60 -1.20 2.42
C CYS A 72 3.70 -1.79 3.83
N CYS A 73 3.13 -2.97 4.05
CA CYS A 73 3.33 -3.73 5.29
C CYS A 73 3.95 -5.10 4.96
N PRO A 74 4.72 -5.71 5.88
CA PRO A 74 5.19 -7.07 5.71
C PRO A 74 4.00 -7.99 5.43
N THR A 75 4.14 -8.90 4.46
CA THR A 75 3.16 -9.94 4.19
C THR A 75 3.11 -10.83 5.43
N VAL A 76 2.16 -10.54 6.31
CA VAL A 76 1.81 -11.47 7.39
C VAL A 76 1.28 -12.69 6.65
N GLY A 77 1.83 -13.86 6.92
CA GLY A 77 1.19 -15.08 6.43
C GLY A 77 -0.20 -15.12 7.06
N GLU A 78 -1.23 -14.63 6.35
CA GLU A 78 -2.63 -14.72 6.79
C GLU A 78 -2.97 -16.18 7.14
N PHE A 79 -2.33 -17.12 6.44
CA PHE A 79 -2.40 -18.54 6.74
C PHE A 79 -1.90 -18.92 8.14
N LEU A 80 -0.82 -18.31 8.64
CA LEU A 80 -0.31 -18.61 9.99
C LEU A 80 -1.21 -17.98 11.05
N TYR A 81 -1.70 -16.76 10.83
CA TYR A 81 -2.64 -16.12 11.76
C TYR A 81 -3.97 -16.89 11.82
N TYR A 82 -4.51 -17.33 10.67
CA TYR A 82 -5.72 -18.14 10.64
C TYR A 82 -5.50 -19.52 11.28
N ILE A 83 -4.37 -20.19 11.04
CA ILE A 83 -4.07 -21.49 11.68
C ILE A 83 -3.84 -21.34 13.18
N GLU A 84 -3.16 -20.30 13.66
CA GLU A 84 -2.98 -20.05 15.10
C GLU A 84 -4.30 -19.78 15.82
N PHE A 85 -5.22 -19.03 15.20
CA PHE A 85 -6.54 -18.75 15.79
C PHE A 85 -7.56 -19.89 15.62
N SER A 86 -7.47 -20.69 14.55
CA SER A 86 -8.39 -21.81 14.29
C SER A 86 -7.94 -23.15 14.87
N ASN A 87 -6.70 -23.28 15.34
CA ASN A 87 -6.19 -24.51 15.97
C ASN A 87 -6.11 -24.38 17.50
N PRO A 88 -7.16 -24.78 18.25
CA PRO A 88 -7.16 -24.72 19.72
C PRO A 88 -6.06 -25.59 20.38
N LEU A 89 -5.37 -26.48 19.66
CA LEU A 89 -4.33 -27.35 20.20
C LEU A 89 -2.92 -26.73 20.25
N ARG A 90 -2.71 -25.53 19.70
CA ARG A 90 -1.41 -24.83 19.76
C ARG A 90 -1.29 -23.78 20.87
N LYS A 91 -2.31 -23.64 21.71
CA LYS A 91 -2.24 -22.85 22.94
C LYS A 91 -1.56 -23.69 24.04
N SER A 92 -0.26 -23.93 23.94
CA SER A 92 0.54 -24.50 25.03
C SER A 92 1.67 -23.56 25.41
#